data_AF-A0A662TRV9-F1
#
_entry.id   AF-A0A662TRV9-F1
#
_cell.length_a   1.000
_cell.length_b   1.000
_cell.length_c   1.000
_cell.angle_alpha   90.00
_cell.angle_beta   90.00
_cell.angle_gamma   90.00
#
_symmetry.space_group_name_H-M   'P 1'
#
loop_
_entity.id
_entity.type
_entity.pdbx_description
1 polymer ?
#
loop_
_entity_poly.entity_id
_entity_poly.type
_entity_poly.pdbx_seq_one_letter_code
_entity_poly.pdbx_strand_id
1 'polypeptide(L)'
;VEELGFSCSPVGREAGLSKALDKAKTLVFPWPKMYFTRREVSEIWGFVEGGGGLWVMGGWSKVLNQLLHKINVHLYADIIVDDMVYDSLVYCPVVEDIERHEITKGVEELIPIFSRSLEARKPAKILARCSSRAFSIGHGPYRPGDRPPIMCCAEYGDGRVVVVTDAKMFDNEFINLADHRTLASNIIEWLGQ
;
A
#
# COMPACT_ATOMS: atom_id res chain seq x y z
N VAL A 1 11.26 -11.71 -3.98
CA VAL A 1 11.07 -12.26 -2.61
C VAL A 1 12.17 -13.27 -2.30
N GLU A 2 12.25 -14.40 -3.01
CA GLU A 2 13.30 -15.41 -2.78
C GLU A 2 14.71 -14.90 -3.07
N GLU A 3 14.87 -14.07 -4.11
CA GLU A 3 16.13 -13.38 -4.42
C GLU A 3 16.63 -12.46 -3.29
N LEU A 4 15.71 -12.00 -2.42
CA LEU A 4 16.00 -11.17 -1.25
C LEU A 4 16.22 -12.02 0.03
N GLY A 5 16.24 -13.35 -0.08
CA GLY A 5 16.40 -14.27 1.04
C GLY A 5 15.14 -14.54 1.86
N PHE A 6 13.97 -14.08 1.39
CA PHE A 6 12.69 -14.32 2.05
C PHE A 6 11.96 -15.52 1.45
N SER A 7 11.29 -16.30 2.29
CA SER A 7 10.30 -17.30 1.84
C SER A 7 8.90 -16.71 1.85
N CYS A 8 8.10 -16.97 0.82
CA CYS A 8 6.68 -16.64 0.79
C CYS A 8 5.83 -17.89 1.01
N SER A 9 4.73 -17.77 1.75
CA SER A 9 3.76 -18.85 1.93
C SER A 9 2.34 -18.29 1.84
N PRO A 10 1.54 -18.70 0.83
CA PRO A 10 0.16 -18.27 0.75
C PRO A 10 -0.63 -18.90 1.91
N VAL A 11 -1.41 -18.09 2.62
CA VAL A 11 -2.30 -18.57 3.68
C VAL A 11 -3.74 -18.26 3.30
N GLY A 12 -4.50 -19.32 3.03
CA GLY A 12 -5.95 -19.21 2.84
C GLY A 12 -6.65 -18.89 4.15
N ARG A 13 -7.73 -18.12 4.09
CA ARG A 13 -8.51 -17.71 5.28
C ARG A 13 -8.98 -18.91 6.12
N GLU A 14 -9.28 -20.03 5.47
CA GLU A 14 -9.73 -21.27 6.12
C GLU A 14 -8.64 -21.95 6.96
N ALA A 15 -7.36 -21.71 6.65
CA ALA A 15 -6.24 -22.25 7.42
C ALA A 15 -6.03 -21.53 8.77
N GLY A 16 -6.74 -20.42 8.99
CA GLY A 16 -6.67 -19.59 10.19
C GLY A 16 -5.48 -18.62 10.15
N LEU A 17 -5.74 -17.35 10.51
CA LEU A 17 -4.74 -16.30 10.56
C LEU A 17 -3.61 -16.61 11.57
N SER A 18 -3.94 -17.17 12.74
CA SER A 18 -2.97 -17.49 13.79
C SER A 18 -1.78 -18.33 13.30
N LYS A 19 -2.03 -19.33 12.46
CA LYS A 19 -0.98 -20.19 11.89
C LYS A 19 -0.02 -19.43 10.97
N ALA A 20 -0.49 -18.35 10.32
CA ALA A 20 0.37 -17.47 9.55
C ALA A 20 1.27 -16.64 10.46
N LEU A 21 0.68 -16.07 11.52
CA LEU A 21 1.35 -15.15 12.43
C LEU A 21 2.55 -15.78 13.14
N ASP A 22 2.45 -17.05 13.54
CA ASP A 22 3.50 -17.75 14.29
C ASP A 22 4.83 -17.90 13.50
N LYS A 23 4.79 -17.76 12.17
CA LYS A 23 5.95 -18.02 11.29
C LYS A 23 6.33 -16.83 10.42
N ALA A 24 5.45 -15.85 10.29
CA ALA A 24 5.66 -14.71 9.41
C ALA A 24 6.41 -13.60 10.15
N LYS A 25 7.37 -12.97 9.48
CA LYS A 25 7.85 -11.63 9.85
C LYS A 25 6.98 -10.54 9.24
N THR A 26 6.41 -10.81 8.07
CA THR A 26 5.61 -9.87 7.30
C THR A 26 4.32 -10.52 6.83
N LEU A 27 3.20 -9.86 7.05
CA LEU A 27 1.91 -10.16 6.45
C LEU A 27 1.68 -9.27 5.24
N VAL A 28 1.22 -9.87 4.15
CA VAL A 28 0.86 -9.15 2.93
C VAL A 28 -0.60 -9.44 2.61
N PHE A 29 -1.41 -8.39 2.48
CA PHE A 29 -2.79 -8.47 2.01
C PHE A 29 -2.89 -7.86 0.60
N PRO A 30 -2.62 -8.66 -0.45
CA PRO A 30 -2.83 -8.24 -1.83
C PRO A 30 -4.33 -8.20 -2.12
N TRP A 31 -4.90 -6.99 -2.17
CA TRP A 31 -6.26 -6.75 -2.64
C TRP A 31 -7.32 -7.60 -1.91
N PRO A 32 -7.47 -7.48 -0.58
CA PRO A 32 -8.51 -8.20 0.15
C PRO A 32 -9.90 -7.73 -0.28
N LYS A 33 -10.76 -8.71 -0.63
CA LYS A 33 -12.14 -8.48 -1.11
C LYS A 33 -13.21 -8.81 -0.05
N MET A 34 -12.79 -9.34 1.09
CA MET A 34 -13.69 -9.75 2.18
C MET A 34 -13.36 -8.96 3.44
N TYR A 35 -14.40 -8.55 4.17
CA TYR A 35 -14.24 -7.92 5.47
C TYR A 35 -13.53 -8.82 6.47
N PHE A 36 -12.69 -8.22 7.31
CA PHE A 36 -12.05 -8.85 8.44
C PHE A 36 -13.04 -8.91 9.62
N THR A 37 -13.06 -10.02 10.32
CA THR A 37 -13.74 -10.16 11.60
C THR A 37 -13.02 -9.34 12.66
N ARG A 38 -13.71 -8.97 13.75
CA ARG A 38 -13.07 -8.26 14.88
C ARG A 38 -11.86 -9.02 15.44
N ARG A 39 -11.95 -10.36 15.45
CA ARG A 39 -10.86 -11.22 15.88
C ARG A 39 -9.66 -11.12 14.94
N GLU A 40 -9.86 -11.24 13.63
CA GLU A 40 -8.78 -11.09 12.65
C GLU A 40 -8.13 -9.69 12.75
N VAL A 41 -8.94 -8.63 12.88
CA VAL A 41 -8.39 -7.27 13.08
C VAL A 41 -7.53 -7.21 14.33
N SER A 42 -8.00 -7.79 15.45
CA SER A 42 -7.23 -7.84 16.70
C SER A 42 -5.94 -8.64 16.57
N GLU A 43 -5.97 -9.79 15.89
CA GLU A 43 -4.80 -10.65 15.68
C GLU A 43 -3.76 -9.98 14.76
N ILE A 44 -4.20 -9.32 13.67
CA ILE A 44 -3.32 -8.54 12.79
C ILE A 44 -2.62 -7.42 13.57
N TRP A 45 -3.38 -6.66 14.36
CA TRP A 45 -2.80 -5.54 15.10
C TRP A 45 -1.93 -5.98 16.28
N GLY A 46 -2.25 -7.09 16.93
CA GLY A 46 -1.35 -7.69 17.94
C GLY A 46 -0.03 -8.15 17.33
N PHE A 47 -0.08 -8.70 16.11
CA PHE A 47 1.13 -9.05 15.36
C PHE A 47 1.99 -7.83 15.01
N VAL A 48 1.37 -6.76 14.50
CA VAL A 48 2.09 -5.51 14.20
C VAL A 48 2.65 -4.89 15.47
N GLU A 49 1.85 -4.78 16.53
CA GLU A 49 2.31 -4.21 17.81
C GLU A 49 3.51 -4.97 18.39
N GLY A 50 3.57 -6.29 18.20
CA GLY A 50 4.68 -7.15 18.62
C GLY A 50 5.89 -7.22 17.68
N GLY A 51 6.00 -6.32 16.70
CA GLY A 51 7.17 -6.24 15.80
C GLY A 51 6.93 -6.75 14.38
N GLY A 52 5.73 -7.22 14.06
CA GLY A 52 5.40 -7.72 12.73
C GLY A 52 5.26 -6.61 11.68
N GLY A 53 5.65 -6.91 10.45
CA GLY A 53 5.45 -6.06 9.28
C GLY A 53 4.09 -6.30 8.61
N LEU A 54 3.36 -5.24 8.24
CA LEU A 54 2.08 -5.34 7.54
C LEU A 54 2.13 -4.55 6.24
N TRP A 55 1.99 -5.25 5.11
CA TRP A 55 1.78 -4.63 3.80
C TRP A 55 0.34 -4.80 3.35
N VAL A 56 -0.36 -3.69 3.20
CA VAL A 56 -1.73 -3.65 2.70
C VAL A 56 -1.75 -2.98 1.33
N MET A 57 -2.45 -3.61 0.38
CA MET A 57 -2.59 -3.02 -0.95
C MET A 57 -3.95 -3.23 -1.59
N GLY A 58 -4.38 -2.24 -2.39
CA GLY A 58 -5.50 -2.38 -3.33
C GLY A 58 -6.70 -1.47 -3.12
N GLY A 59 -7.71 -1.66 -3.98
CA GLY A 59 -8.76 -0.66 -4.25
C GLY A 59 -10.12 -0.86 -3.55
N TRP A 60 -10.27 -1.80 -2.61
CA TRP A 60 -11.54 -1.98 -1.87
C TRP A 60 -11.49 -1.24 -0.52
N SER A 61 -11.63 0.09 -0.60
CA SER A 61 -11.39 1.02 0.50
C SER A 61 -12.17 0.67 1.79
N LYS A 62 -13.42 0.21 1.69
CA LYS A 62 -14.23 -0.19 2.87
C LYS A 62 -13.65 -1.39 3.63
N VAL A 63 -13.08 -2.36 2.91
CA VAL A 63 -12.47 -3.54 3.54
C VAL A 63 -11.20 -3.14 4.27
N LEU A 64 -10.34 -2.37 3.61
CA LEU A 64 -9.06 -1.95 4.16
C LEU A 64 -9.19 -0.94 5.30
N ASN A 65 -10.15 -0.02 5.22
CA ASN A 65 -10.37 0.97 6.27
C ASN A 65 -10.73 0.35 7.63
N GLN A 66 -11.18 -0.92 7.69
CA GLN A 66 -11.33 -1.65 8.96
C GLN A 66 -10.00 -1.82 9.69
N LEU A 67 -8.90 -2.00 8.95
CA LEU A 67 -7.56 -2.14 9.52
C LEU A 67 -6.95 -0.76 9.79
N LEU A 68 -7.01 0.13 8.80
CA LEU A 68 -6.13 1.30 8.71
C LEU A 68 -6.43 2.45 9.67
N HIS A 69 -7.60 2.44 10.32
CA HIS A 69 -7.98 3.47 11.28
C HIS A 69 -6.97 3.64 12.44
N LYS A 70 -6.31 2.54 12.87
CA LYS A 70 -5.32 2.56 13.96
C LYS A 70 -4.07 3.39 13.67
N ILE A 71 -3.74 3.59 12.39
CA ILE A 71 -2.60 4.41 11.95
C ILE A 71 -3.05 5.72 11.29
N ASN A 72 -4.31 6.12 11.50
CA ASN A 72 -4.89 7.35 10.93
C ASN A 72 -4.77 7.44 9.40
N VAL A 73 -5.03 6.32 8.72
CA VAL A 73 -5.08 6.23 7.25
C VAL A 73 -6.50 5.91 6.79
N HIS A 74 -6.94 6.58 5.73
CA HIS A 74 -8.23 6.37 5.09
C HIS A 74 -8.08 6.29 3.57
N LEU A 75 -8.51 5.19 2.94
CA LEU A 75 -8.65 5.12 1.49
C LEU A 75 -10.02 5.64 1.06
N TYR A 76 -10.04 6.40 -0.04
CA TYR A 76 -11.28 6.86 -0.66
C TYR A 76 -11.80 5.87 -1.69
N ALA A 77 -13.11 5.91 -1.93
CA ALA A 77 -13.77 5.09 -2.95
C ALA A 77 -13.82 5.86 -4.29
N ASP A 78 -12.66 6.23 -4.81
CA ASP A 78 -12.47 7.06 -6.00
C ASP A 78 -11.62 6.36 -7.07
N ILE A 79 -11.16 7.06 -8.09
CA ILE A 79 -10.06 6.64 -8.98
C ILE A 79 -9.22 7.88 -9.22
N ILE A 80 -7.90 7.76 -9.11
CA ILE A 80 -7.01 8.86 -9.51
C ILE A 80 -6.86 8.83 -11.02
N VAL A 81 -7.05 9.99 -11.65
CA VAL A 81 -6.81 10.21 -13.07
C VAL A 81 -5.91 11.41 -13.28
N ASP A 82 -5.20 11.44 -14.40
CA ASP A 82 -4.41 12.56 -14.88
C ASP A 82 -4.61 12.69 -16.39
N ASP A 83 -4.93 13.89 -16.87
CA ASP A 83 -5.21 14.17 -18.27
C ASP A 83 -4.01 14.72 -19.04
N MET A 84 -2.86 14.90 -18.38
CA MET A 84 -1.66 15.50 -18.95
C MET A 84 -0.38 14.71 -18.68
N VAL A 85 -0.26 14.09 -17.50
CA VAL A 85 0.95 13.38 -17.04
C VAL A 85 0.57 11.94 -16.64
N TYR A 86 0.42 11.09 -17.64
CA TYR A 86 0.01 9.69 -17.49
C TYR A 86 0.74 8.79 -18.47
N ASP A 87 0.85 7.50 -18.13
CA ASP A 87 1.34 6.48 -19.04
C ASP A 87 0.17 5.78 -19.74
N SER A 88 0.12 5.85 -21.07
CA SER A 88 -0.84 5.15 -21.94
C SER A 88 -2.32 5.55 -21.77
N LEU A 89 -2.85 5.60 -20.54
CA LEU A 89 -4.25 5.76 -20.18
C LEU A 89 -4.37 6.75 -19.02
N VAL A 90 -5.39 7.60 -19.04
CA VAL A 90 -5.60 8.66 -18.03
C VAL A 90 -5.72 8.16 -16.59
N TYR A 91 -5.99 6.88 -16.37
CA TYR A 91 -6.05 6.25 -15.04
C TYR A 91 -4.70 5.67 -14.59
N CYS A 92 -3.64 5.87 -15.38
CA CYS A 92 -2.27 5.52 -15.04
C CYS A 92 -1.41 6.79 -14.82
N PRO A 93 -1.72 7.62 -13.81
CA PRO A 93 -1.03 8.89 -13.59
C PRO A 93 0.44 8.65 -13.18
N VAL A 94 1.34 9.55 -13.58
CA VAL A 94 2.74 9.50 -13.11
C VAL A 94 2.85 10.08 -11.70
N VAL A 95 3.66 9.43 -10.86
CA VAL A 95 4.04 9.91 -9.53
C VAL A 95 5.27 10.80 -9.63
N GLU A 96 5.14 12.07 -9.21
CA GLU A 96 6.23 13.05 -9.30
C GLU A 96 6.81 13.44 -7.94
N ASP A 97 6.10 13.19 -6.84
CA ASP A 97 6.51 13.56 -5.49
C ASP A 97 6.74 12.29 -4.66
N ILE A 98 7.98 11.82 -4.68
CA ILE A 98 8.47 10.67 -3.91
C ILE A 98 9.32 11.18 -2.74
N GLU A 99 8.80 11.01 -1.54
CA GLU A 99 9.46 11.42 -0.30
C GLU A 99 10.63 10.49 0.01
N ARG A 100 11.75 11.04 0.49
CA ARG A 100 12.92 10.24 0.88
C ARG A 100 12.61 9.35 2.08
N HIS A 101 12.78 8.04 1.90
CA HIS A 101 12.57 7.01 2.91
C HIS A 101 13.33 5.73 2.50
N GLU A 102 13.59 4.81 3.44
CA GLU A 102 14.20 3.51 3.11
C GLU A 102 13.37 2.74 2.06
N ILE A 103 12.04 2.78 2.20
CA ILE A 103 11.07 2.22 1.25
C ILE A 103 11.21 2.79 -0.17
N THR A 104 11.58 4.07 -0.33
CA THR A 104 11.64 4.76 -1.63
C THR A 104 13.07 4.91 -2.14
N LYS A 105 14.04 4.23 -1.53
CA LYS A 105 15.44 4.30 -1.94
C LYS A 105 15.63 3.78 -3.36
N GLY A 106 16.16 4.65 -4.24
CA GLY A 106 16.38 4.30 -5.65
C GLY A 106 15.09 4.16 -6.47
N VAL A 107 13.97 4.68 -5.96
CA VAL A 107 12.70 4.79 -6.69
C VAL A 107 12.60 6.22 -7.21
N GLU A 108 12.66 6.38 -8.52
CA GLU A 108 12.57 7.68 -9.19
C GLU A 108 11.22 7.86 -9.87
N GLU A 109 10.61 6.77 -10.35
CA GLU A 109 9.34 6.80 -11.06
C GLU A 109 8.39 5.66 -10.62
N LEU A 110 7.11 5.99 -10.45
CA LEU A 110 6.04 5.03 -10.20
C LEU A 110 4.83 5.36 -11.08
N ILE A 111 4.18 4.31 -11.59
CA ILE A 111 2.99 4.40 -12.44
C ILE A 111 1.91 3.49 -11.85
N PRO A 112 1.05 3.98 -10.93
CA PRO A 112 -0.16 3.26 -10.55
C PRO A 112 -1.05 3.00 -11.77
N ILE A 113 -1.80 1.90 -11.79
CA ILE A 113 -2.59 1.47 -12.96
C ILE A 113 -4.08 1.77 -12.78
N PHE A 114 -4.60 1.63 -11.55
CA PHE A 114 -5.97 1.98 -11.17
C PHE A 114 -6.02 2.41 -9.70
N SER A 115 -5.14 3.34 -9.32
CA SER A 115 -5.02 3.78 -7.94
C SER A 115 -6.26 4.45 -7.40
N ARG A 116 -6.44 4.26 -6.10
CA ARG A 116 -7.30 5.08 -5.24
C ARG A 116 -6.47 6.17 -4.59
N SER A 117 -7.12 7.22 -4.10
CA SER A 117 -6.44 8.15 -3.21
C SER A 117 -6.53 7.69 -1.75
N LEU A 118 -5.59 8.16 -0.94
CA LEU A 118 -5.64 8.02 0.51
C LEU A 118 -5.48 9.37 1.21
N GLU A 119 -5.97 9.47 2.42
CA GLU A 119 -5.55 10.44 3.42
C GLU A 119 -4.73 9.72 4.49
N ALA A 120 -3.66 10.35 4.96
CA ALA A 120 -2.85 9.84 6.06
C ALA A 120 -2.46 10.99 7.00
N ARG A 121 -2.55 10.73 8.30
CA ARG A 121 -2.10 11.65 9.36
C ARG A 121 -1.17 10.90 10.31
N LYS A 122 -0.40 11.63 11.12
CA LYS A 122 0.49 11.01 12.11
C LYS A 122 -0.26 9.96 12.94
N PRO A 123 0.30 8.76 13.17
CA PRO A 123 1.71 8.41 12.94
C PRO A 123 2.07 8.09 11.48
N ALA A 124 1.10 7.95 10.58
CA ALA A 124 1.39 7.68 9.18
C ALA A 124 2.05 8.87 8.46
N LYS A 125 2.97 8.54 7.55
CA LYS A 125 3.71 9.46 6.68
C LYS A 125 3.42 9.11 5.22
N ILE A 126 2.95 10.08 4.45
CA ILE A 126 2.77 9.94 3.00
C ILE A 126 4.15 9.82 2.35
N LEU A 127 4.31 8.87 1.44
CA LEU A 127 5.57 8.60 0.75
C LEU A 127 5.54 8.92 -0.75
N ALA A 128 4.38 8.86 -1.38
CA ALA A 128 4.26 9.11 -2.81
C ALA A 128 2.95 9.82 -3.14
N ARG A 129 3.03 10.86 -3.98
CA ARG A 129 1.88 11.58 -4.55
C ARG A 129 1.99 11.69 -6.06
N CYS A 130 0.84 11.62 -6.71
CA CYS A 130 0.73 11.86 -8.15
C CYS A 130 1.10 13.31 -8.50
N SER A 131 1.24 13.55 -9.81
CA SER A 131 1.49 14.88 -10.37
C SER A 131 0.50 15.95 -9.87
N SER A 132 0.87 17.22 -10.05
CA SER A 132 -0.05 18.35 -9.79
C SER A 132 -1.26 18.42 -10.74
N ARG A 133 -1.24 17.65 -11.82
CA ARG A 133 -2.34 17.53 -12.79
C ARG A 133 -3.31 16.42 -12.43
N ALA A 134 -2.87 15.45 -11.62
CA ALA A 134 -3.73 14.37 -11.17
C ALA A 134 -4.82 14.84 -10.20
N PHE A 135 -5.99 14.20 -10.30
CA PHE A 135 -7.15 14.44 -9.44
C PHE A 135 -7.96 13.16 -9.24
N SER A 136 -8.86 13.15 -8.27
CA SER A 136 -9.74 12.02 -8.01
C SER A 136 -11.11 12.19 -8.67
N ILE A 137 -11.62 11.14 -9.30
CA ILE A 137 -13.02 11.02 -9.74
C ILE A 137 -13.78 10.03 -8.86
N GLY A 138 -15.06 10.30 -8.58
CA GLY A 138 -15.87 9.49 -7.66
C GLY A 138 -15.94 10.08 -6.26
N HIS A 139 -15.73 9.28 -5.21
CA HIS A 139 -15.89 9.72 -3.81
C HIS A 139 -14.57 10.16 -3.15
N GLY A 140 -13.70 10.83 -3.90
CA GLY A 140 -12.41 11.33 -3.46
C GLY A 140 -12.41 12.86 -3.29
N PRO A 141 -11.59 13.43 -2.39
CA PRO A 141 -11.59 14.86 -2.13
C PRO A 141 -10.67 15.66 -3.06
N TYR A 142 -9.82 15.00 -3.84
CA TYR A 142 -8.70 15.63 -4.54
C TYR A 142 -9.11 16.19 -5.90
N ARG A 143 -8.79 17.47 -6.10
CA ARG A 143 -9.01 18.27 -7.32
C ARG A 143 -7.68 18.50 -8.05
N PRO A 144 -7.71 19.00 -9.31
CA PRO A 144 -6.49 19.40 -9.99
C PRO A 144 -5.67 20.38 -9.13
N GLY A 145 -4.39 20.10 -8.96
CA GLY A 145 -3.47 20.84 -8.08
C GLY A 145 -3.20 20.17 -6.72
N ASP A 146 -4.06 19.25 -6.26
CA ASP A 146 -3.98 18.71 -4.89
C ASP A 146 -2.96 17.56 -4.72
N ARG A 147 -2.45 16.99 -5.81
CA ARG A 147 -1.47 15.89 -5.81
C ARG A 147 -1.93 14.69 -4.96
N PRO A 148 -2.93 13.92 -5.42
CA PRO A 148 -3.49 12.79 -4.68
C PRO A 148 -2.40 11.81 -4.18
N PRO A 149 -2.36 11.49 -2.87
CA PRO A 149 -1.44 10.49 -2.32
C PRO A 149 -1.83 9.07 -2.72
N ILE A 150 -0.83 8.25 -3.06
CA ILE A 150 -1.03 6.84 -3.43
C ILE A 150 -0.41 5.85 -2.44
N MET A 151 0.46 6.34 -1.54
CA MET A 151 1.25 5.50 -0.64
C MET A 151 1.57 6.20 0.67
N CYS A 152 1.53 5.45 1.77
CA CYS A 152 2.05 5.89 3.06
C CYS A 152 2.68 4.72 3.84
N CYS A 153 3.45 5.05 4.88
CA CYS A 153 3.93 4.11 5.88
C CYS A 153 3.60 4.60 7.29
N ALA A 154 3.65 3.71 8.28
CA ALA A 154 3.53 4.03 9.69
C ALA A 154 4.31 3.02 10.54
N GLU A 155 4.76 3.45 11.71
CA GLU A 155 5.20 2.57 12.80
C GLU A 155 4.07 2.46 13.83
N TYR A 156 3.89 1.29 14.42
CA TYR A 156 2.88 1.04 15.44
C TYR A 156 3.33 -0.05 16.41
N GLY A 157 3.52 0.33 17.69
CA GLY A 157 4.24 -0.53 18.63
C GLY A 157 5.67 -0.73 18.15
N ASP A 158 6.12 -1.98 18.13
CA ASP A 158 7.44 -2.36 17.63
C ASP A 158 7.45 -2.68 16.12
N GLY A 159 6.27 -2.71 15.47
CA GLY A 159 6.13 -3.10 14.07
C GLY A 159 5.82 -1.95 13.13
N ARG A 160 5.56 -2.34 11.88
CA ARG A 160 5.62 -1.44 10.72
C ARG A 160 4.50 -1.73 9.74
N VAL A 161 3.96 -0.69 9.12
CA VAL A 161 2.86 -0.79 8.16
C VAL A 161 3.19 -0.01 6.89
N VAL A 162 2.96 -0.62 5.73
CA VAL A 162 2.97 0.04 4.43
C VAL A 162 1.61 -0.10 3.77
N VAL A 163 1.09 1.00 3.23
CA VAL A 163 -0.16 1.03 2.47
C VAL A 163 0.12 1.52 1.06
N VAL A 164 -0.22 0.72 0.05
CA VAL A 164 -0.19 1.11 -1.36
C VAL A 164 -1.60 1.01 -1.94
N THR A 165 -2.09 2.06 -2.57
CA THR A 165 -3.49 2.12 -3.01
C THR A 165 -3.82 1.24 -4.23
N ASP A 166 -2.81 0.70 -4.90
CA ASP A 166 -2.96 -0.18 -6.06
C ASP A 166 -2.10 -1.45 -5.92
N ALA A 167 -2.75 -2.61 -5.95
CA ALA A 167 -2.05 -3.90 -5.94
C ALA A 167 -1.55 -4.30 -7.33
N LYS A 168 -2.14 -3.77 -8.41
CA LYS A 168 -1.78 -4.13 -9.79
C LYS A 168 -0.35 -3.72 -10.14
N MET A 169 0.18 -2.70 -9.49
CA MET A 169 1.59 -2.30 -9.62
C MET A 169 2.55 -3.49 -9.42
N PHE A 170 2.14 -4.49 -8.65
CA PHE A 170 2.96 -5.65 -8.30
C PHE A 170 2.53 -6.95 -8.98
N ASP A 171 1.58 -6.91 -9.91
CA ASP A 171 1.23 -8.06 -10.75
C ASP A 171 2.33 -8.30 -11.80
N ASN A 172 2.39 -9.52 -12.34
CA ASN A 172 3.40 -9.92 -13.32
C ASN A 172 3.47 -9.00 -14.56
N GLU A 173 2.35 -8.38 -14.93
CA GLU A 173 2.24 -7.46 -16.07
C GLU A 173 2.95 -6.12 -15.80
N PHE A 174 2.92 -5.62 -14.56
CA PHE A 174 3.35 -4.25 -14.23
C PHE A 174 4.54 -4.18 -13.26
N ILE A 175 4.99 -5.31 -12.70
CA ILE A 175 6.12 -5.30 -11.74
C ILE A 175 7.43 -4.77 -12.34
N ASN A 176 7.58 -4.84 -13.67
CA ASN A 176 8.75 -4.32 -14.39
C ASN A 176 8.48 -2.95 -15.06
N LEU A 177 7.32 -2.34 -14.82
CA LEU A 177 7.02 -0.98 -15.24
C LEU A 177 7.60 -0.01 -14.21
N ALA A 178 8.32 1.02 -14.69
CA ALA A 178 9.01 2.00 -13.84
C ALA A 178 9.84 1.29 -12.73
N ASP A 179 9.83 1.84 -11.50
CA ASP A 179 10.59 1.28 -10.37
C ASP A 179 9.76 0.38 -9.44
N HIS A 180 8.67 -0.23 -9.93
CA HIS A 180 7.77 -1.04 -9.08
C HIS A 180 8.47 -2.20 -8.38
N ARG A 181 9.39 -2.88 -9.07
CA ARG A 181 10.21 -3.96 -8.49
C ARG A 181 11.14 -3.46 -7.39
N THR A 182 11.76 -2.30 -7.58
CA THR A 182 12.63 -1.66 -6.59
C THR A 182 11.82 -1.29 -5.34
N LEU A 183 10.68 -0.64 -5.54
CA LEU A 183 9.75 -0.30 -4.47
C LEU A 183 9.31 -1.54 -3.68
N ALA A 184 8.87 -2.60 -4.37
CA ALA A 184 8.43 -3.84 -3.73
C ALA A 184 9.55 -4.48 -2.87
N SER A 185 10.78 -4.44 -3.36
CA SER A 185 11.94 -5.00 -2.65
C SER A 185 12.22 -4.21 -1.37
N ASN A 186 12.27 -2.88 -1.47
CA ASN A 186 12.49 -2.01 -0.32
C ASN A 186 11.36 -2.13 0.73
N ILE A 187 10.10 -2.28 0.31
CA ILE A 187 8.97 -2.51 1.22
C ILE A 187 9.18 -3.81 2.01
N ILE A 188 9.54 -4.90 1.34
CA ILE A 188 9.73 -6.20 1.99
C ILE A 188 10.91 -6.14 2.97
N GLU A 189 12.02 -5.54 2.56
CA GLU A 189 13.19 -5.34 3.43
C GLU A 189 12.82 -4.52 4.65
N TRP A 190 12.16 -3.36 4.47
CA TRP A 190 11.79 -2.49 5.58
C TRP A 190 10.79 -3.12 6.55
N LEU A 191 9.84 -3.92 6.06
CA LEU A 191 8.86 -4.63 6.88
C LEU A 191 9.42 -5.87 7.58
N GLY A 192 10.51 -6.46 7.06
CA GLY A 192 11.11 -7.69 7.57
C GLY A 192 12.25 -7.50 8.57
N GLN A 193 12.61 -6.25 8.87
CA GLN A 193 13.62 -5.89 9.88
C GLN A 193 13.23 -6.38 11.28
#